data_AF-A0A6J1CG66-F1
#
_entry.id   AF-A0A6J1CG66-F1
#
_cell.length_a   1.000
_cell.length_b   1.000
_cell.length_c   1.000
_cell.angle_alpha   90.00
_cell.angle_beta   90.00
_cell.angle_gamma   90.00
#
_symmetry.space_group_name_H-M   'P 1'
#
loop_
_entity.id
_entity.type
_entity.pdbx_description
1 polymer ?
#
loop_
_entity_poly.entity_id
_entity_poly.type
_entity_poly.pdbx_seq_one_letter_code
_entity_poly.pdbx_strand_id
1 'polypeptide(L)'
;MAITEPWPKVSGIAKVDVRSGEMKRYVYGEDRYGGEPYLMGKSEKEEEGFIMAMVHDERRGKSELQIVNAMDLEMEASVELPTRVPYGFHGTFIDANDLAHQA
;
A
#
# COMPACT_ATOMS: atom_id res chain seq x y z
N MET A 1 2.53 3.11 8.03
CA MET A 1 1.45 2.79 9.00
C MET A 1 0.08 2.94 8.34
N ALA A 2 -0.96 2.25 8.84
CA ALA A 2 -2.33 2.38 8.35
C ALA A 2 -3.04 3.58 8.98
N ILE A 3 -3.94 4.21 8.22
CA ILE A 3 -4.90 5.21 8.73
C ILE A 3 -6.24 4.49 8.95
N THR A 4 -6.77 4.49 10.17
CA THR A 4 -7.91 3.64 10.56
C THR A 4 -9.22 4.39 10.85
N GLU A 5 -9.42 5.55 10.24
CA GLU A 5 -10.69 6.28 10.32
C GLU A 5 -11.51 6.07 9.04
N PRO A 6 -12.72 5.49 9.10
CA PRO A 6 -13.44 5.01 10.29
C PRO A 6 -12.96 3.63 10.77
N TRP A 7 -12.87 3.42 12.08
CA TRP A 7 -12.48 2.12 12.65
C TRP A 7 -13.56 1.05 12.36
N PRO A 8 -13.18 -0.19 11.97
CA PRO A 8 -11.83 -0.75 11.82
C PRO A 8 -11.24 -0.67 10.41
N LYS A 9 -11.81 0.16 9.52
CA LYS A 9 -11.41 0.21 8.11
C LYS A 9 -10.14 1.03 7.91
N VAL A 10 -9.25 0.55 7.05
CA VAL A 10 -8.02 1.26 6.70
C VAL A 10 -8.29 2.19 5.51
N SER A 11 -8.38 3.50 5.73
CA SER A 11 -8.69 4.51 4.70
C SER A 11 -7.46 5.11 4.01
N GLY A 12 -6.26 4.69 4.40
CA GLY A 12 -5.04 5.17 3.77
C GLY A 12 -3.75 4.71 4.45
N ILE A 13 -2.65 5.33 4.01
CA ILE A 13 -1.28 5.06 4.42
C ILE A 13 -0.71 6.32 5.05
N ALA A 14 -0.03 6.15 6.18
CA ALA A 14 0.75 7.18 6.84
C ALA A 14 2.25 6.83 6.75
N LYS A 15 3.04 7.70 6.12
CA LYS A 15 4.51 7.70 6.24
C LYS A 15 4.86 8.53 7.47
N VAL A 16 5.63 7.95 8.39
CA VAL A 16 5.97 8.58 9.66
C VAL A 16 7.48 8.64 9.80
N ASP A 17 8.01 9.85 9.98
CA ASP A 17 9.37 10.03 10.46
C ASP A 17 9.39 9.74 11.96
N VAL A 18 10.04 8.64 12.33
CA VAL A 18 10.10 8.17 13.73
C VAL A 18 10.96 9.05 14.63
N ARG A 19 11.80 9.93 14.07
CA ARG A 19 12.65 10.84 14.85
C ARG A 19 11.92 12.14 15.14
N SER A 20 11.30 12.74 14.14
CA SER A 20 10.59 14.03 14.26
C SER A 20 9.13 13.87 14.69
N GLY A 21 8.52 12.72 14.40
CA GLY A 21 7.08 12.49 14.53
C GLY A 21 6.25 13.09 13.39
N GLU A 22 6.89 13.68 12.37
CA GLU A 22 6.17 14.20 11.20
C GLU A 22 5.47 13.08 10.44
N MET A 23 4.25 13.35 9.96
CA MET A 23 3.43 12.40 9.22
C MET A 23 2.98 12.98 7.88
N LYS A 24 3.21 12.23 6.81
CA LYS A 24 2.57 12.42 5.51
C LYS A 24 1.52 11.34 5.29
N ARG A 25 0.42 11.69 4.62
CA ARG A 25 -0.76 10.82 4.48
C ARG A 25 -1.13 10.66 3.01
N TYR A 26 -1.37 9.42 2.62
CA TYR A 26 -1.99 9.04 1.35
C TYR A 26 -3.36 8.45 1.63
N VAL A 27 -4.42 9.08 1.14
CA VAL A 27 -5.81 8.69 1.41
C VAL A 27 -6.39 8.01 0.18
N TYR A 28 -6.99 6.83 0.33
CA TYR A 28 -7.50 6.06 -0.81
C TYR A 28 -8.70 6.71 -1.50
N GLY A 29 -9.46 7.53 -0.78
CA GLY A 29 -10.67 8.19 -1.25
C GLY A 29 -11.92 7.74 -0.48
N GLU A 30 -13.06 8.34 -0.81
CA GLU A 30 -14.34 8.05 -0.17
C GLU A 30 -14.78 6.61 -0.44
N ASP A 31 -15.21 5.87 0.59
CA ASP A 31 -15.63 4.47 0.54
C ASP A 31 -14.60 3.51 -0.08
N ARG A 32 -13.31 3.86 0.04
CA ARG A 32 -12.19 3.06 -0.43
C ARG A 32 -11.30 2.68 0.74
N TYR A 33 -11.08 1.38 0.91
CA TYR A 33 -10.36 0.85 2.06
C TYR A 33 -9.39 -0.25 1.66
N GLY A 34 -8.27 -0.33 2.37
CA GLY A 34 -7.23 -1.31 2.11
C GLY A 34 -6.88 -2.16 3.34
N GLY A 35 -5.63 -2.63 3.36
CA GLY A 35 -5.04 -3.40 4.45
C GLY A 35 -3.59 -2.99 4.69
N GLU A 36 -2.72 -3.97 4.91
CA GLU A 36 -1.29 -3.74 5.08
C GLU A 36 -0.65 -3.16 3.81
N PRO A 37 0.03 -2.01 3.88
CA PRO A 37 0.89 -1.53 2.80
C PRO A 37 2.26 -2.21 2.85
N TYR A 38 2.84 -2.51 1.69
CA TYR A 38 4.16 -3.12 1.59
C TYR A 38 5.15 -2.18 0.90
N LEU A 39 6.30 -1.91 1.52
CA LEU A 39 7.36 -1.11 0.90
C LEU A 39 8.29 -2.01 0.07
N MET A 40 8.34 -1.77 -1.23
CA MET A 40 9.26 -2.38 -2.17
C MET A 40 10.45 -1.46 -2.43
N GLY A 41 11.66 -2.01 -2.30
CA GLY A 41 12.91 -1.31 -2.63
C GLY A 41 14.03 -1.84 -1.74
N LYS A 42 15.07 -2.42 -2.35
CA LYS A 42 16.35 -2.73 -1.68
C LYS A 42 17.32 -1.59 -2.02
N SER A 43 17.01 -0.37 -1.60
CA SER A 43 17.88 0.79 -1.74
C SER A 43 18.62 1.07 -0.43
N GLU A 44 19.78 1.72 -0.54
CA GLU A 44 20.53 2.22 0.62
C GLU A 44 19.78 3.32 1.38
N LYS A 45 18.88 4.05 0.70
CA LYS A 45 17.99 5.03 1.32
C LYS A 45 16.61 4.42 1.55
N GLU A 46 16.15 4.46 2.79
CA GLU A 46 14.83 3.99 3.22
C GLU A 46 13.67 4.61 2.42
N GLU A 47 13.86 5.80 1.86
CA GLU A 47 12.84 6.54 1.12
C GLU A 47 12.78 6.21 -0.37
N GLU A 48 13.77 5.49 -0.90
CA GLU A 48 13.82 5.09 -2.32
C GLU A 48 12.99 3.81 -2.51
N GLY A 49 11.89 3.90 -3.26
CA GLY A 49 11.07 2.72 -3.56
C GLY A 49 9.61 3.04 -3.82
N PHE A 50 8.79 1.98 -3.78
CA PHE A 50 7.35 2.04 -4.02
C PHE A 50 6.59 1.34 -2.90
N ILE A 51 5.50 1.95 -2.46
CA ILE A 51 4.53 1.34 -1.57
C ILE A 51 3.45 0.68 -2.41
N MET A 52 3.22 -0.61 -2.18
CA MET A 52 2.13 -1.37 -2.77
C MET A 52 0.98 -1.49 -1.78
N ALA A 53 -0.25 -1.21 -2.22
CA ALA A 53 -1.43 -1.31 -1.39
C ALA A 53 -2.62 -1.91 -2.16
N MET A 54 -3.23 -2.95 -1.59
CA MET A 54 -4.52 -3.45 -2.07
C MET A 54 -5.63 -2.54 -1.57
N VAL A 55 -6.44 -2.00 -2.49
CA VAL A 55 -7.55 -1.09 -2.19
C VAL A 55 -8.84 -1.67 -2.75
N HIS A 56 -9.87 -1.70 -1.93
CA HIS A 56 -11.23 -2.07 -2.30
C HIS A 56 -12.12 -0.83 -2.34
N ASP A 57 -12.70 -0.55 -3.51
CA ASP A 57 -13.78 0.40 -3.69
C ASP A 57 -15.11 -0.31 -3.37
N GLU A 58 -15.69 0.02 -2.21
CA GLU A 58 -16.93 -0.59 -1.73
C GLU A 58 -18.15 -0.17 -2.55
N ARG A 59 -18.12 1.01 -3.18
CA ARG A 59 -19.22 1.51 -4.03
C ARG A 59 -19.28 0.76 -5.35
N ARG A 60 -18.13 0.49 -5.97
CA ARG A 60 -18.01 -0.21 -7.25
C ARG A 60 -17.90 -1.72 -7.09
N GLY A 61 -17.61 -2.21 -5.89
CA GLY A 61 -17.35 -3.63 -5.63
C GLY A 61 -16.08 -4.14 -6.32
N LYS A 62 -15.12 -3.25 -6.59
CA LYS A 62 -13.88 -3.54 -7.32
C LYS A 62 -12.66 -3.40 -6.42
N SER A 63 -11.60 -4.10 -6.78
CA SER A 63 -10.32 -4.01 -6.10
C SER A 63 -9.24 -3.60 -7.07
N GLU A 64 -8.25 -2.89 -6.57
CA GLU A 64 -7.07 -2.48 -7.31
C GLU A 64 -5.82 -2.60 -6.43
N LEU A 65 -4.69 -2.80 -7.09
CA LEU A 65 -3.37 -2.69 -6.48
C LEU A 65 -2.81 -1.32 -6.87
N GLN A 66 -2.68 -0.43 -5.87
CA GLN A 66 -2.07 0.88 -6.05
C GLN A 66 -0.56 0.80 -5.82
N ILE A 67 0.19 1.49 -6.67
CA ILE A 67 1.63 1.67 -6.58
C ILE A 67 1.89 3.15 -6.31
N VAL A 68 2.45 3.45 -5.14
CA VAL A 68 2.65 4.80 -4.63
C VAL A 68 4.15 5.04 -4.45
N ASN A 69 4.66 6.17 -4.89
CA ASN A 69 6.06 6.54 -4.70
C ASN A 69 6.35 6.80 -3.22
N ALA A 70 7.37 6.15 -2.66
CA ALA A 70 7.66 6.20 -1.23
C ALA A 70 8.24 7.55 -0.76
N MET A 71 8.76 8.38 -1.67
CA MET A 71 9.35 9.68 -1.33
C MET A 71 8.28 10.74 -1.06
N ASP A 72 7.39 10.93 -2.03
CA ASP A 72 6.39 12.02 -2.06
C ASP A 72 4.96 11.55 -1.77
N LEU A 73 4.71 10.24 -1.75
CA LEU A 73 3.39 9.62 -1.62
C LEU A 73 2.43 9.91 -2.78
N GLU A 74 2.95 10.20 -3.98
CA GLU A 74 2.14 10.31 -5.18
C GLU A 74 1.84 8.92 -5.78
N MET A 75 0.63 8.74 -6.32
CA MET A 75 0.24 7.49 -6.97
C MET A 75 0.82 7.44 -8.38
N GLU A 76 1.65 6.44 -8.66
CA GLU A 76 2.35 6.26 -9.94
C GLU A 76 1.57 5.35 -10.89
N ALA A 77 0.90 4.33 -10.33
CA ALA A 77 0.09 3.39 -11.10
C ALA A 77 -1.02 2.77 -10.24
N SER A 78 -2.06 2.28 -10.92
CA SER A 78 -3.11 1.46 -10.33
C SER A 78 -3.44 0.31 -11.28
N VAL A 79 -3.50 -0.91 -10.73
CA VAL A 79 -3.83 -2.13 -11.47
C VAL A 79 -5.21 -2.59 -11.04
N GLU A 80 -6.19 -2.46 -11.93
CA GLU A 80 -7.54 -2.98 -11.69
C GLU A 80 -7.54 -4.51 -11.68
N LEU A 81 -8.19 -5.11 -10.67
CA LEU A 81 -8.28 -6.56 -10.55
C LEU A 81 -9.60 -7.08 -11.13
N PRO A 82 -9.58 -8.26 -11.79
CA PRO A 82 -10.78 -8.83 -12.40
C PRO A 82 -11.85 -9.20 -11.37
N THR A 83 -11.44 -9.45 -10.13
CA THR A 83 -12.30 -9.86 -9.02
C THR A 83 -11.97 -9.10 -7.75
N ARG A 84 -12.93 -9.06 -6.82
CA ARG A 84 -12.73 -8.51 -5.49
C ARG A 84 -11.65 -9.29 -4.73
N VAL A 85 -10.71 -8.56 -4.14
CA VAL A 85 -9.78 -9.07 -3.12
C VAL A 85 -10.34 -8.69 -1.75
N PRO A 86 -10.71 -9.67 -0.89
CA PRO A 86 -11.17 -9.39 0.47
C PRO A 86 -10.08 -8.80 1.36
N TYR A 87 -10.48 -8.14 2.45
CA TYR A 87 -9.54 -7.70 3.47
C TYR A 87 -8.80 -8.90 4.07
N GLY A 88 -7.48 -8.76 4.23
CA GLY A 88 -6.58 -9.81 4.71
C GLY A 88 -5.70 -9.34 5.86
N PHE A 89 -4.68 -10.14 6.13
CA PHE A 89 -3.64 -9.83 7.13
C PHE A 89 -2.37 -9.37 6.44
N HIS A 90 -1.28 -10.12 6.61
CA HIS A 90 0.03 -9.74 6.13
C HIS A 90 0.25 -10.11 4.66
N GLY A 91 1.02 -9.29 3.97
CA GLY A 91 1.53 -9.51 2.63
C GLY A 91 3.06 -9.56 2.61
N THR A 92 3.60 -10.09 1.52
CA THR A 92 5.04 -10.06 1.25
C THR A 92 5.28 -9.84 -0.24
N PHE A 93 6.49 -9.41 -0.57
CA PHE A 93 6.95 -9.31 -1.95
C PHE A 93 8.19 -10.18 -2.12
N ILE A 94 8.14 -11.05 -3.13
CA ILE A 94 9.27 -11.89 -3.52
C ILE A 94 9.81 -11.29 -4.82
N ASP A 95 11.05 -10.82 -4.80
CA ASP A 95 11.66 -10.30 -6.02
C ASP A 95 12.00 -11.43 -7.00
N ALA A 96 12.23 -11.07 -8.27
CA ALA A 96 12.47 -12.07 -9.31
C ALA A 96 13.73 -12.92 -9.05
N ASN A 97 14.74 -12.39 -8.37
CA ASN A 97 15.95 -13.15 -8.03
C ASN A 97 15.65 -14.13 -6.91
N ASP A 98 14.97 -13.69 -5.84
CA ASP A 98 14.56 -14.55 -4.73
C ASP A 98 13.64 -15.68 -5.24
N LEU A 99 12.73 -15.37 -6.17
CA LEU A 99 11.85 -16.34 -6.82
C LEU A 99 12.61 -17.35 -7.70
N ALA A 100 13.62 -16.90 -8.44
CA ALA A 100 14.43 -17.78 -9.30
C ALA A 100 15.25 -18.82 -8.52
N HIS A 101 15.49 -18.59 -7.23
CA HIS A 101 16.16 -19.53 -6.33
C HIS A 101 15.16 -20.40 -5.53
N GLN A 102 13.86 -20.31 -5.83
CA GLN A 102 12.86 -21.22 -5.27
C GLN A 102 13.05 -22.61 -5.89
N ALA A 103 13.44 -23.59 -5.06
CA ALA A 103 13.59 -25.00 -5.43
C ALA A 103 12.25 -25.73 -5.53
#